data_AF-A0A369QF23-F1
#
_entry.id   AF-A0A369QF23-F1
#
_cell.length_a   1.000
_cell.length_b   1.000
_cell.length_c   1.000
_cell.angle_alpha   90.00
_cell.angle_beta   90.00
_cell.angle_gamma   90.00
#
_symmetry.space_group_name_H-M   'P 1'
#
loop_
_entity.id
_entity.type
_entity.pdbx_description
1 polymer ?
#
loop_
_entity_poly.entity_id
_entity_poly.type
_entity_poly.pdbx_seq_one_letter_code
_entity_poly.pdbx_strand_id
1 'polypeptide(L)'
;MAYAPYSSFHVGAAILLNDNTIHTGNNQENAVFPSGLCAERTALFGLMAHHPPMKIIAIAVTARRINIGATPGGACRQVIAEYENRQNASIPVLIQVGPETFYRCQSVQDLLPLQFSQERFKQIF
;
A
#
# COMPACT_ATOMS: atom_id res chain seq x y z
N MET A 1 -5.30 14.78 -6.48
CA MET A 1 -6.12 14.82 -5.24
C MET A 1 -6.90 13.52 -5.15
N ALA A 2 -7.12 12.99 -3.94
CA ALA A 2 -7.95 11.79 -3.74
C ALA A 2 -9.40 12.05 -4.20
N TYR A 3 -10.00 11.06 -4.86
CA TYR A 3 -11.44 11.08 -5.14
C TYR A 3 -12.14 10.33 -4.02
N ALA A 4 -12.61 11.08 -3.02
CA ALA A 4 -13.23 10.51 -1.82
C ALA A 4 -14.51 11.25 -1.39
N PRO A 5 -15.51 11.46 -2.28
CA PRO A 5 -16.70 12.23 -1.95
C PRO A 5 -17.64 11.51 -0.96
N TYR A 6 -17.54 10.19 -0.81
CA TYR A 6 -18.46 9.41 0.03
C TYR A 6 -17.97 9.36 1.48
N SER A 7 -16.67 9.13 1.71
CA SER A 7 -16.12 9.11 3.09
C SER A 7 -15.59 10.46 3.57
N SER A 8 -15.26 11.37 2.64
CA SER A 8 -14.43 12.56 2.92
C SER A 8 -13.08 12.24 3.57
N PHE A 9 -12.63 10.99 3.51
CA PHE A 9 -11.37 10.52 4.07
C PHE A 9 -10.33 10.39 2.95
N HIS A 10 -9.35 11.29 2.98
CA HIS A 10 -8.36 11.43 1.91
C HIS A 10 -7.05 10.79 2.36
N VAL A 11 -6.61 9.77 1.63
CA VAL A 11 -5.41 8.98 1.89
C VAL A 11 -4.49 9.08 0.68
N GLY A 12 -3.20 9.26 0.93
CA GLY A 12 -2.14 9.26 -0.07
C GLY A 12 -1.11 8.16 0.22
N ALA A 13 -0.54 7.60 -0.84
CA ALA A 13 0.57 6.66 -0.76
C ALA A 13 1.69 7.10 -1.71
N ALA A 14 2.94 6.94 -1.27
CA ALA A 14 4.13 7.20 -2.06
C ALA A 14 5.05 5.97 -2.02
N ILE A 15 5.58 5.59 -3.18
CA ILE A 15 6.46 4.44 -3.37
C ILE A 15 7.82 4.97 -3.79
N LEU A 16 8.84 4.68 -2.99
CA LEU A 16 10.24 4.95 -3.35
C LEU A 16 10.80 3.78 -4.16
N LEU A 17 11.39 4.08 -5.30
CA LEU A 17 12.00 3.11 -6.20
C LEU A 17 13.53 3.11 -6.06
N ASN A 18 14.17 2.07 -6.59
CA ASN A 18 15.62 1.87 -6.48
C ASN A 18 16.47 2.90 -7.24
N ASP A 19 15.86 3.64 -8.17
CA ASP A 19 16.48 4.77 -8.88
C ASP A 19 16.24 6.12 -8.17
N ASN A 20 15.68 6.10 -6.96
CA ASN A 20 15.25 7.25 -6.16
C ASN A 20 14.06 8.04 -6.72
N THR A 21 13.39 7.54 -7.76
CA THR A 21 12.12 8.14 -8.20
C THR A 21 10.98 7.76 -7.25
N ILE A 22 9.94 8.59 -7.24
CA ILE A 22 8.76 8.41 -6.41
C ILE A 22 7.54 8.25 -7.30
N HIS A 23 6.79 7.16 -7.10
CA HIS A 23 5.46 6.97 -7.68
C HIS A 23 4.40 7.16 -6.61
N THR A 24 3.30 7.84 -6.94
CA THR A 24 2.28 8.20 -5.94
C THR A 24 0.89 7.71 -6.34
N GLY A 25 0.09 7.36 -5.35
CA GLY A 25 -1.33 7.06 -5.49
C GLY A 25 -2.15 7.71 -4.39
N ASN A 26 -3.46 7.70 -4.55
CA ASN A 26 -4.41 8.17 -3.57
C ASN A 26 -5.68 7.31 -3.64
N ASN A 27 -6.53 7.37 -2.61
CA ASN A 27 -7.75 6.58 -2.63
C ASN A 27 -8.74 7.10 -3.69
N GLN A 28 -9.38 6.15 -4.37
CA GLN A 28 -10.33 6.38 -5.45
C GLN A 28 -11.61 5.64 -5.08
N GLU A 29 -12.62 6.38 -4.66
CA GLU A 29 -13.91 5.82 -4.27
C GLU A 29 -14.85 5.64 -5.46
N ASN A 30 -15.91 4.88 -5.23
CA ASN A 30 -16.96 4.64 -6.22
C ASN A 30 -18.31 4.51 -5.49
N ALA A 31 -19.41 4.84 -6.17
CA ALA A 31 -20.77 4.68 -5.64
C ALA A 31 -21.05 3.22 -5.22
N VAL A 32 -20.45 2.26 -5.93
CA VAL A 32 -20.42 0.85 -5.54
C VAL A 32 -19.15 0.63 -4.73
N PHE A 33 -19.29 0.59 -3.40
CA PHE A 33 -18.14 0.66 -2.48
C PHE A 33 -17.04 -0.39 -2.72
N PRO A 34 -17.35 -1.66 -3.05
CA PRO A 34 -16.32 -2.65 -3.38
C PRO A 34 -15.47 -2.33 -4.61
N SER A 35 -15.94 -1.44 -5.50
CA SER A 35 -15.24 -1.04 -6.73
C SER A 35 -14.17 0.04 -6.49
N GLY A 36 -14.09 0.61 -5.29
CA GLY A 36 -13.06 1.58 -4.93
C GLY A 36 -11.69 0.94 -4.63
N LEU A 37 -10.63 1.75 -4.71
CA LEU A 37 -9.27 1.35 -4.37
C LEU A 37 -8.66 2.25 -3.28
N CYS A 38 -7.89 1.62 -2.39
CA CYS A 38 -7.06 2.33 -1.40
C CYS A 38 -5.85 2.97 -2.07
N ALA A 39 -5.25 3.96 -1.41
CA ALA A 39 -4.13 4.72 -1.96
C ALA A 39 -2.94 3.83 -2.35
N GLU A 40 -2.65 2.84 -1.51
CA GLU A 40 -1.55 1.88 -1.68
C GLU A 40 -1.78 1.00 -2.91
N ARG A 41 -3.00 0.48 -3.08
CA ARG A 41 -3.36 -0.33 -4.25
C ARG A 41 -3.35 0.49 -5.54
N THR A 42 -3.86 1.72 -5.49
CA THR A 42 -3.78 2.66 -6.63
C THR A 42 -2.33 2.92 -7.02
N ALA A 43 -1.44 3.18 -6.06
CA ALA A 43 -0.02 3.43 -6.31
C ALA A 43 0.70 2.20 -6.87
N LEU A 44 0.51 1.03 -6.24
CA LEU A 44 1.20 -0.21 -6.63
C LEU A 44 0.75 -0.71 -8.00
N PHE A 45 -0.57 -0.76 -8.24
CA PHE A 45 -1.09 -1.19 -9.54
C PHE A 45 -0.77 -0.17 -10.63
N GLY A 46 -0.84 1.12 -10.32
CA GLY A 46 -0.44 2.20 -11.23
C GLY A 46 1.03 2.09 -11.65
N LEU A 47 1.93 1.90 -10.67
CA LEU A 47 3.35 1.70 -10.92
C LEU A 47 3.58 0.53 -11.88
N MET A 48 3.04 -0.64 -11.57
CA MET A 48 3.29 -1.85 -12.36
C MET A 48 2.62 -1.86 -13.73
N ALA A 49 1.55 -1.09 -13.92
CA ALA A 49 0.85 -1.00 -15.20
C ALA A 49 1.56 -0.08 -16.19
N HIS A 50 2.30 0.93 -15.70
CA HIS A 50 2.86 1.99 -16.55
C HIS A 50 4.39 2.01 -16.60
N HIS A 51 5.06 1.24 -15.73
CA HIS A 51 6.51 1.18 -15.67
C HIS A 51 7.01 -0.25 -15.84
N PRO A 52 8.21 -0.45 -16.41
CA PRO A 52 8.87 -1.75 -16.35
C PRO A 52 9.05 -2.18 -14.88
N PRO A 53 9.20 -3.49 -14.61
CA PRO A 53 9.41 -3.96 -13.25
C PRO A 53 10.58 -3.24 -12.57
N MET A 54 10.26 -2.48 -11.51
CA MET A 54 11.22 -1.70 -10.72
C MET A 54 11.18 -2.21 -9.28
N LYS A 55 12.34 -2.20 -8.60
CA LYS A 55 12.42 -2.64 -7.22
C LYS A 55 11.86 -1.56 -6.30
N ILE A 56 10.92 -1.94 -5.43
CA ILE A 56 10.32 -1.06 -4.45
C ILE A 56 11.22 -1.06 -3.20
N ILE A 57 11.63 0.14 -2.79
CA ILE A 57 12.50 0.36 -1.63
C ILE A 57 11.70 0.63 -0.37
N ALA A 58 10.59 1.37 -0.47
CA ALA A 58 9.71 1.66 0.66
C ALA A 58 8.36 2.18 0.17
N ILE A 59 7.35 2.09 1.05
CA ILE A 59 6.04 2.73 0.86
C ILE A 59 5.78 3.64 2.06
N ALA A 60 5.28 4.84 1.81
CA ALA A 60 4.75 5.73 2.85
C ALA A 60 3.25 5.96 2.63
N VAL A 61 2.47 5.91 3.70
CA VAL A 61 1.01 6.11 3.68
C VAL A 61 0.64 7.22 4.65
N THR A 62 -0.15 8.18 4.17
CA THR A 62 -0.56 9.38 4.90
C THR A 62 -2.05 9.62 4.74
N ALA A 63 -2.65 10.29 5.72
CA ALA A 63 -4.06 10.66 5.68
C ALA A 63 -4.24 12.12 6.10
N ARG A 64 -5.14 12.83 5.43
CA ARG A 64 -5.42 14.24 5.75
C ARG A 64 -6.00 14.41 7.16
N ARG A 65 -6.82 13.46 7.60
CA ARG A 65 -7.35 13.42 8.98
C ARG A 65 -6.46 12.52 9.82
N ILE A 66 -5.53 13.14 10.52
CA ILE A 66 -4.42 12.46 11.21
C ILE A 66 -4.89 11.64 12.43
N ASN A 67 -5.97 12.06 13.10
CA ASN A 67 -6.44 11.46 14.36
C ASN A 67 -6.86 9.98 14.26
N ILE A 68 -7.09 9.48 13.04
CA ILE A 68 -7.49 8.09 12.79
C ILE A 68 -6.36 7.25 12.17
N GLY A 69 -5.21 7.87 11.88
CA GLY A 69 -4.06 7.22 11.24
C GLY A 69 -4.33 6.82 9.78
N ALA A 70 -3.27 6.42 9.09
CA ALA A 70 -3.32 5.96 7.69
C ALA A 70 -3.01 4.45 7.58
N THR A 71 -3.41 3.67 8.59
CA THR A 71 -3.06 2.25 8.69
C THR A 71 -3.62 1.46 7.51
N PRO A 72 -2.77 0.71 6.76
CA PRO A 72 -3.23 -0.07 5.62
C PRO A 72 -4.30 -1.10 5.99
N GLY A 73 -5.36 -1.17 5.18
CA GLY A 73 -6.40 -2.19 5.30
C GLY A 73 -5.91 -3.58 4.86
N GLY A 74 -6.62 -4.65 5.27
CA GLY A 74 -6.20 -6.03 5.00
C GLY A 74 -5.91 -6.34 3.53
N ALA A 75 -6.73 -5.83 2.61
CA ALA A 75 -6.50 -6.00 1.17
C ALA A 75 -5.23 -5.29 0.69
N CYS A 76 -4.91 -4.10 1.22
CA CYS A 76 -3.71 -3.36 0.86
C CYS A 76 -2.47 -4.10 1.41
N ARG A 77 -2.54 -4.66 2.63
CA ARG A 77 -1.48 -5.52 3.21
C ARG A 77 -1.20 -6.75 2.34
N GLN A 78 -2.24 -7.47 1.92
CA GLN A 78 -2.08 -8.66 1.08
C GLN A 78 -1.45 -8.32 -0.29
N VAL A 79 -1.80 -7.16 -0.85
CA VAL A 79 -1.18 -6.68 -2.10
C VAL A 79 0.29 -6.35 -1.88
N ILE A 80 0.65 -5.62 -0.82
CA ILE A 80 2.06 -5.34 -0.50
C ILE A 80 2.85 -6.64 -0.29
N ALA A 81 2.27 -7.63 0.39
CA ALA A 81 2.88 -8.95 0.59
C ALA A 81 3.19 -9.66 -0.73
N GLU A 82 2.27 -9.61 -1.69
CA GLU A 82 2.50 -10.13 -3.03
C GLU A 82 3.70 -9.42 -3.71
N TYR A 83 3.84 -8.12 -3.53
CA TYR A 83 4.99 -7.37 -4.06
C TYR A 83 6.31 -7.72 -3.38
N GLU A 84 6.33 -7.89 -2.06
CA GLU A 84 7.52 -8.37 -1.34
C GLU A 84 7.97 -9.74 -1.88
N ASN A 85 7.02 -10.67 -2.06
CA ASN A 85 7.28 -12.01 -2.59
C ASN A 85 7.82 -11.94 -4.02
N ARG A 86 7.19 -11.16 -4.90
CA ARG A 86 7.59 -11.02 -6.31
C ARG A 86 9.00 -10.45 -6.48
N GLN A 87 9.41 -9.51 -5.62
CA GLN A 87 10.76 -8.93 -5.66
C GLN A 87 11.77 -9.66 -4.75
N ASN A 88 11.33 -10.69 -4.02
CA ASN A 88 12.10 -11.43 -3.04
C ASN A 88 12.87 -10.52 -2.05
N ALA A 89 12.21 -9.46 -1.58
CA ALA A 89 12.79 -8.50 -0.64
C ALA A 89 11.68 -7.74 0.10
N SER A 90 11.89 -7.51 1.40
CA SER A 90 10.99 -6.73 2.24
C SER A 90 10.79 -5.31 1.72
N ILE A 91 9.58 -4.78 1.93
CA ILE A 91 9.18 -3.43 1.61
C ILE A 91 8.80 -2.76 2.94
N PRO A 92 9.69 -1.93 3.51
CA PRO A 92 9.36 -1.10 4.65
C PRO A 92 8.12 -0.24 4.38
N VAL A 93 7.21 -0.19 5.36
CA VAL A 93 5.98 0.60 5.29
C VAL A 93 6.01 1.65 6.38
N LEU A 94 6.01 2.92 5.98
CA LEU A 94 5.90 4.08 6.84
C LEU A 94 4.43 4.49 6.93
N ILE A 95 3.86 4.43 8.13
CA ILE A 95 2.46 4.71 8.39
C ILE A 95 2.37 5.97 9.22
N GLN A 96 1.69 6.99 8.71
CA GLN A 96 1.42 8.19 9.51
C GLN A 96 0.46 7.85 10.67
N VAL A 97 0.91 8.16 11.89
CA VAL A 97 0.16 8.00 13.14
C VAL A 97 -0.02 9.33 13.90
N GLY A 98 0.66 10.39 13.45
CA GLY A 98 0.57 11.76 13.96
C GLY A 98 0.98 12.77 12.89
N PRO A 99 0.91 14.10 13.15
CA PRO A 99 1.18 15.10 12.11
C PRO A 99 2.55 14.94 11.45
N GLU A 100 3.56 14.67 12.26
CA GLU A 100 4.94 14.40 11.82
C GLU A 100 5.47 13.08 12.40
N THR A 101 4.56 12.20 12.82
CA THR A 101 4.90 10.95 13.48
C THR A 101 4.55 9.78 12.59
N PHE A 102 5.54 8.93 12.34
CA PHE A 102 5.41 7.74 11.50
C PHE A 102 5.80 6.50 12.28
N TYR A 103 4.96 5.47 12.18
CA TYR A 103 5.34 4.12 12.56
C TYR A 103 6.00 3.43 11.37
N ARG A 104 7.14 2.77 11.60
CA ARG A 104 7.87 2.07 10.54
C ARG A 104 7.79 0.56 10.76
N CYS A 105 7.13 -0.12 9.85
CA CYS A 105 7.24 -1.56 9.67
C CYS A 105 8.47 -1.86 8.80
N GLN A 106 9.23 -2.89 9.12
CA GLN A 106 10.36 -3.33 8.27
C GLN A 106 9.87 -4.15 7.09
N SER A 107 8.74 -4.85 7.27
CA SER A 107 8.05 -5.62 6.25
C SER A 107 6.55 -5.58 6.51
N VAL A 108 5.75 -5.84 5.48
CA VAL A 108 4.30 -6.02 5.66
C VAL A 108 3.96 -7.23 6.54
N GLN A 109 4.89 -8.16 6.76
CA GLN A 109 4.71 -9.28 7.70
C GLN A 109 4.44 -8.80 9.13
N ASP A 110 4.96 -7.63 9.52
CA ASP A 110 4.68 -6.99 10.81
C ASP A 110 3.17 -6.63 10.96
N LEU A 111 2.49 -6.45 9.83
CA LEU A 111 1.06 -6.08 9.74
C LEU A 111 0.16 -7.25 9.33
N LEU A 112 0.74 -8.30 8.77
CA LEU A 112 0.05 -9.48 8.24
C LEU A 112 0.85 -10.75 8.59
N PRO A 113 0.87 -11.15 9.87
CA PRO A 113 1.54 -12.38 10.26
C PRO A 113 0.85 -13.59 9.62
N LEU A 114 1.64 -14.64 9.34
CA LEU A 114 1.15 -15.88 8.73
C LEU A 114 0.45 -15.64 7.38
N GLN A 115 0.99 -14.73 6.57
CA GLN A 115 0.43 -14.33 5.28
C GLN A 115 0.08 -15.52 4.37
N PHE A 116 -0.96 -15.33 3.57
CA PHE A 116 -1.27 -16.23 2.47
C PHE A 116 -0.37 -15.92 1.28
N SER A 117 0.22 -16.95 0.67
CA SER A 117 1.15 -16.81 -0.46
C SER A 117 0.82 -17.82 -1.55
N GLN A 118 1.38 -17.61 -2.74
CA GLN A 118 1.23 -18.56 -3.84
C GLN A 118 1.75 -19.96 -3.47
N GLU A 119 2.83 -20.06 -2.70
CA GLU A 119 3.39 -21.33 -2.23
C GLU A 119 2.39 -22.08 -1.34
N ARG A 120 1.74 -21.37 -0.41
CA ARG A 120 0.68 -21.93 0.43
C ARG A 120 -0.54 -22.34 -0.38
N PHE A 121 -0.91 -21.56 -1.40
CA PHE A 121 -2.00 -21.91 -2.31
C PHE A 121 -1.73 -23.22 -3.06
N LYS A 122 -0.49 -23.43 -3.54
CA LYS A 122 -0.10 -24.65 -4.24
C LYS A 122 -0.17 -25.93 -3.40
N GLN A 123 -0.19 -25.82 -2.06
CA GLN A 123 -0.27 -26.97 -1.15
C GLN A 123 -1.71 -27.45 -0.90
N ILE A 124 -2.72 -26.73 -1.40
CA ILE A 124 -4.14 -27.08 -1.24
C ILE A 124 -4.56 -28.20 -2.23
N PHE A 125 -3.79 -28.38 -3.31
CA PHE A 125 -4.00 -29.37 -4.37
C PHE A 125 -2.83 -30.34 -4.41
#